data_AF-A0A1Q5TCK7-F1
#
_entry.id   AF-A0A1Q5TCK7-F1
#
_cell.length_a   1.000
_cell.length_b   1.000
_cell.length_c   1.000
_cell.angle_alpha   90.00
_cell.angle_beta   90.00
_cell.angle_gamma   90.00
#
_symmetry.space_group_name_H-M   'P 1'
#
loop_
_entity.id
_entity.type
_entity.pdbx_description
1 polymer ?
#
loop_
_entity_poly.entity_id
_entity_poly.type
_entity_poly.pdbx_seq_one_letter_code
_entity_poly.pdbx_strand_id
1 'polypeptide(L)'
;MSKLFGSLLVAALAVGVIASPVAEPAITEAPSLAKRATSCTFSGSSGAASASKSQSSCSTIILSSVAVPSGTTLDLSDLPDDTTVIFEGETTWGYEEWSGPLLQISGTGITIKGASGAYLNPDGARWWDGEGSNGGVTKPKFFYAHDLISSTITDLYIENTPVQAVSINGCDGLTITDMTINNEAGDTAGGHNTDGFDIGSSTNVVITGANVYNQDDCVAVNSGTDITFSGGVCSGGHGLSIGSVGGRSDNVVDTVTFKNCEVKNSVNGIRIKATEGDTGSITGVTYSEITLASISKYGILIEQNYDGGDLKGTPTSGIPITDLTVENISGVDAVASSGYDVVIVCGSSGCSDWTWSSVDVTGGTTYSGCENVPSVASWFGEVDSRGFIHIGVIKPHVSEGHYDLVGPDGDIKIISIWEHVVVLGISITLHMWPLPEQTEEQGLEDEERKATGEAAAHSAPELVVPEGFFGFPYSASTAEDTQSLYLAFFIIRLDENIQTAQLNAFCDMDLTMDGEAVDS
;
A
#
# COMPACT_ATOMS: atom_id res chain seq x y z
N MET A 1 -57.82 50.16 76.84
CA MET A 1 -56.40 50.52 76.63
C MET A 1 -55.73 49.36 75.91
N SER A 2 -55.09 49.64 74.76
CA SER A 2 -53.95 48.95 74.10
C SER A 2 -53.82 47.42 74.14
N LYS A 3 -53.34 46.70 73.12
CA LYS A 3 -52.80 46.99 71.79
C LYS A 3 -52.68 45.63 71.07
N LEU A 4 -52.88 45.67 69.76
CA LEU A 4 -52.23 44.90 68.68
C LEU A 4 -51.04 43.98 69.05
N PHE A 5 -51.03 42.75 68.52
CA PHE A 5 -49.89 42.16 67.76
C PHE A 5 -50.39 40.98 66.91
N GLY A 6 -50.14 41.05 65.60
CA GLY A 6 -50.43 39.98 64.64
C GLY A 6 -49.31 38.94 64.57
N SER A 7 -49.66 37.74 64.12
CA SER A 7 -48.71 36.76 63.60
C SER A 7 -49.31 36.04 62.41
N LEU A 8 -48.52 36.07 61.34
CA LEU A 8 -48.72 35.54 60.00
C LEU A 8 -48.48 34.03 60.03
N LEU A 9 -49.40 33.22 59.52
CA LEU A 9 -49.16 31.79 59.26
C LEU A 9 -49.33 31.54 57.75
N VAL A 10 -48.22 31.23 57.09
CA VAL A 10 -48.14 30.89 55.67
C VAL A 10 -48.56 29.43 55.51
N ALA A 11 -49.63 29.18 54.76
CA ALA A 11 -50.05 27.83 54.37
C ALA A 11 -49.35 27.45 53.05
N ALA A 12 -48.49 26.43 53.08
CA ALA A 12 -47.88 25.85 51.90
C ALA A 12 -48.90 24.94 51.18
N LEU A 13 -49.30 25.31 49.95
CA LEU A 13 -50.03 24.42 49.05
C LEU A 13 -49.04 23.50 48.32
N ALA A 14 -49.13 22.21 48.59
CA ALA A 14 -48.49 21.17 47.79
C ALA A 14 -49.32 20.93 46.51
N VAL A 15 -48.76 21.28 45.36
CA VAL A 15 -49.33 20.94 44.04
C VAL A 15 -48.79 19.56 43.65
N GLY A 16 -49.64 18.54 43.68
CA GLY A 16 -49.32 17.22 43.15
C GLY A 16 -49.33 17.25 41.62
N VAL A 17 -48.17 17.08 41.01
CA VAL A 17 -48.04 16.89 39.56
C VAL A 17 -48.46 15.44 39.24
N ILE A 18 -49.57 15.27 38.54
CA ILE A 18 -50.01 13.98 38.03
C ILE A 18 -49.21 13.74 36.74
N ALA A 19 -48.26 12.81 36.78
CA ALA A 19 -47.54 12.38 35.60
C ALA A 19 -48.49 11.60 34.68
N SER A 20 -48.63 12.06 33.44
CA SER A 20 -49.33 11.31 32.38
C SER A 20 -48.56 10.01 32.08
N PRO A 21 -49.25 8.90 31.75
CA PRO A 21 -48.59 7.66 31.40
C PRO A 21 -47.73 7.86 30.14
N VAL A 22 -46.45 7.51 30.24
CA VAL A 22 -45.55 7.39 29.10
C VAL A 22 -46.11 6.31 28.18
N ALA A 23 -46.35 6.63 26.91
CA ALA A 23 -46.77 5.66 25.92
C ALA A 23 -45.68 4.58 25.79
N GLU A 24 -46.06 3.31 25.89
CA GLU A 24 -45.14 2.19 25.64
C GLU A 24 -44.56 2.33 24.22
N PRO A 25 -43.25 2.03 24.04
CA PRO A 25 -42.65 2.04 22.71
C PRO A 25 -43.42 1.05 21.83
N ALA A 26 -43.90 1.54 20.69
CA ALA A 26 -44.55 0.71 19.69
C ALA A 26 -43.55 -0.36 19.24
N ILE A 27 -43.86 -1.63 19.51
CA ILE A 27 -43.11 -2.76 18.97
C ILE A 27 -43.36 -2.74 17.46
N THR A 28 -42.38 -2.25 16.70
CA THR A 28 -42.36 -2.41 15.24
C THR A 28 -42.38 -3.90 14.95
N GLU A 29 -43.38 -4.38 14.20
CA GLU A 29 -43.41 -5.77 13.76
C GLU A 29 -42.11 -6.09 13.03
N ALA A 30 -41.50 -7.24 13.38
CA ALA A 30 -40.38 -7.76 12.63
C ALA A 30 -40.80 -7.89 11.15
N PRO A 31 -39.95 -7.46 10.19
CA PRO A 31 -40.30 -7.51 8.78
C PRO A 31 -40.74 -8.92 8.40
N SER A 32 -41.87 -9.02 7.69
CA SER A 32 -42.38 -10.31 7.23
C SER A 32 -41.41 -10.87 6.18
N LEU A 33 -40.65 -11.89 6.54
CA LEU A 33 -39.79 -12.61 5.59
C LEU A 33 -40.69 -13.33 4.57
N ALA A 34 -40.73 -12.82 3.33
CA ALA A 34 -41.37 -13.52 2.24
C ALA A 34 -40.68 -14.88 2.04
N LYS A 35 -41.47 -15.95 1.94
CA LYS A 35 -40.95 -17.30 1.73
C LYS A 35 -40.37 -17.40 0.31
N ARG A 36 -39.05 -17.25 0.20
CA ARG A 36 -38.27 -17.40 -1.04
C ARG A 36 -38.05 -18.88 -1.36
N ALA A 37 -37.83 -19.19 -2.64
CA ALA A 37 -37.23 -20.46 -3.01
C ALA A 37 -35.83 -20.53 -2.37
N THR A 38 -35.49 -21.68 -1.78
CA THR A 38 -34.21 -21.84 -1.09
C THR A 38 -33.03 -21.78 -2.06
N SER A 39 -33.20 -22.27 -3.29
CA SER A 39 -32.19 -22.20 -4.33
C SER A 39 -32.82 -22.20 -5.73
N CYS A 40 -32.26 -21.41 -6.63
CA CYS A 40 -32.64 -21.31 -8.03
C CYS A 40 -31.40 -21.50 -8.89
N THR A 41 -31.48 -22.34 -9.93
CA THR A 41 -30.37 -22.54 -10.88
C THR A 41 -30.78 -22.05 -12.26
N PHE A 42 -29.95 -21.20 -12.86
CA PHE A 42 -30.14 -20.66 -14.20
C PHE A 42 -28.93 -21.01 -15.06
N SER A 43 -29.16 -21.38 -16.33
CA SER A 43 -28.11 -21.89 -17.20
C SER A 43 -28.35 -21.57 -18.67
N GLY A 44 -27.30 -21.67 -19.48
CA GLY A 44 -27.37 -21.54 -20.94
C GLY A 44 -27.80 -20.14 -21.41
N SER A 45 -28.32 -20.06 -22.63
CA SER A 45 -28.59 -18.78 -23.32
C SER A 45 -29.77 -17.99 -22.77
N SER A 46 -30.67 -18.63 -22.01
CA SER A 46 -31.78 -17.95 -21.32
C SER A 46 -31.50 -17.72 -19.83
N GLY A 47 -30.32 -18.13 -19.35
CA GLY A 47 -29.96 -18.08 -17.93
C GLY A 47 -30.00 -16.67 -17.38
N ALA A 48 -29.33 -15.73 -18.04
CA ALA A 48 -29.27 -14.33 -17.63
C ALA A 48 -30.66 -13.68 -17.48
N ALA A 49 -31.49 -13.77 -18.52
CA ALA A 49 -32.85 -13.22 -18.51
C ALA A 49 -33.75 -13.88 -17.45
N SER A 50 -33.57 -15.18 -17.20
CA SER A 50 -34.34 -15.91 -16.19
C SER A 50 -33.93 -15.53 -14.76
N ALA A 51 -32.62 -15.34 -14.54
CA ALA A 51 -32.05 -14.90 -13.27
C ALA A 51 -32.53 -13.49 -12.91
N SER A 52 -32.33 -12.51 -13.79
CA SER A 52 -32.77 -11.12 -13.61
C SER A 52 -34.28 -11.02 -13.30
N LYS A 53 -35.12 -11.78 -14.02
CA LYS A 53 -36.56 -11.80 -13.78
C LYS A 53 -36.96 -12.43 -12.43
N SER A 54 -36.16 -13.35 -11.92
CA SER A 54 -36.53 -14.21 -10.78
C SER A 54 -35.73 -13.91 -9.52
N GLN A 55 -34.81 -12.94 -9.55
CA GLN A 55 -33.86 -12.66 -8.47
C GLN A 55 -34.56 -12.40 -7.12
N SER A 56 -35.70 -11.69 -7.12
CA SER A 56 -36.48 -11.41 -5.92
C SER A 56 -37.12 -12.64 -5.24
N SER A 57 -37.17 -13.77 -5.95
CA SER A 57 -37.81 -15.00 -5.50
C SER A 57 -36.82 -16.04 -4.96
N CYS A 58 -35.52 -15.78 -5.04
CA CYS A 58 -34.45 -16.73 -4.76
C CYS A 58 -33.61 -16.25 -3.58
N SER A 59 -33.31 -17.14 -2.63
CA SER A 59 -32.33 -16.86 -1.56
C SER A 59 -30.92 -17.31 -1.92
N THR A 60 -30.80 -18.34 -2.77
CA THR A 60 -29.56 -18.72 -3.45
C THR A 60 -29.80 -18.74 -4.96
N ILE A 61 -28.92 -18.11 -5.72
CA ILE A 61 -28.91 -18.05 -7.18
C ILE A 61 -27.63 -18.76 -7.66
N ILE A 62 -27.78 -19.84 -8.42
CA ILE A 62 -26.68 -20.55 -9.05
C ILE A 62 -26.73 -20.24 -10.55
N LEU A 63 -25.68 -19.61 -11.06
CA LEU A 63 -25.49 -19.29 -12.47
C LEU A 63 -24.54 -20.34 -13.09
N SER A 64 -25.12 -21.35 -13.72
CA SER A 64 -24.39 -22.52 -14.23
C SER A 64 -24.22 -22.44 -15.73
N SER A 65 -23.00 -22.11 -16.17
CA SER A 65 -22.63 -21.96 -17.59
C SER A 65 -23.60 -21.04 -18.36
N VAL A 66 -23.80 -19.83 -17.85
CA VAL A 66 -24.71 -18.85 -18.45
C VAL A 66 -24.06 -18.21 -19.66
N ALA A 67 -24.79 -18.15 -20.78
CA ALA A 67 -24.38 -17.41 -21.96
C ALA A 67 -25.23 -16.13 -22.05
N VAL A 68 -24.62 -15.01 -21.70
CA VAL A 68 -25.26 -13.69 -21.68
C VAL A 68 -25.36 -13.18 -23.14
N PRO A 69 -26.56 -12.78 -23.61
CA PRO A 69 -26.74 -12.24 -24.95
C PRO A 69 -25.87 -11.00 -25.22
N SER A 70 -25.54 -10.76 -26.51
CA SER A 70 -24.79 -9.57 -26.91
C SER A 70 -25.50 -8.28 -26.51
N GLY A 71 -24.74 -7.26 -26.11
CA GLY A 71 -25.28 -5.94 -25.77
C GLY A 71 -26.20 -5.93 -24.55
N THR A 72 -26.15 -6.96 -23.69
CA THR A 72 -26.97 -7.05 -22.48
C THR A 72 -26.12 -7.30 -21.23
N THR A 73 -26.60 -6.74 -20.12
CA THR A 73 -26.02 -6.96 -18.78
C THR A 73 -26.60 -8.24 -18.18
N LEU A 74 -25.75 -9.05 -17.55
CA LEU A 74 -26.19 -10.00 -16.54
C LEU A 74 -26.54 -9.21 -15.27
N ASP A 75 -27.82 -8.85 -15.18
CA ASP A 75 -28.32 -7.92 -14.17
C ASP A 75 -28.86 -8.65 -12.94
N LEU A 76 -28.18 -8.45 -11.81
CA LEU A 76 -28.56 -8.86 -10.46
C LEU A 76 -28.57 -7.65 -9.50
N SER A 77 -29.10 -6.50 -9.94
CA SER A 77 -29.12 -5.30 -9.09
C SER A 77 -30.27 -5.27 -8.07
N ASP A 78 -31.33 -6.05 -8.26
CA ASP A 78 -32.52 -6.07 -7.41
C ASP A 78 -32.54 -7.32 -6.50
N LEU A 79 -31.36 -7.73 -6.02
CA LEU A 79 -31.25 -8.85 -5.09
C LEU A 79 -31.88 -8.48 -3.75
N PRO A 80 -32.74 -9.34 -3.21
CA PRO A 80 -33.14 -9.24 -1.82
C PRO A 80 -31.93 -9.35 -0.88
N ASP A 81 -32.05 -8.75 0.31
CA ASP A 81 -31.02 -8.86 1.34
C ASP A 81 -30.66 -10.33 1.63
N ASP A 82 -29.39 -10.52 1.97
CA ASP A 82 -28.76 -11.79 2.34
C ASP A 82 -28.78 -12.86 1.23
N THR A 83 -28.92 -12.45 -0.03
CA THR A 83 -28.92 -13.40 -1.16
C THR A 83 -27.51 -13.91 -1.45
N THR A 84 -27.40 -15.23 -1.70
CA THR A 84 -26.16 -15.86 -2.17
C THR A 84 -26.19 -16.03 -3.69
N VAL A 85 -25.13 -15.63 -4.39
CA VAL A 85 -24.91 -15.83 -5.83
C VAL A 85 -23.70 -16.73 -6.03
N ILE A 86 -23.83 -17.81 -6.78
CA ILE A 86 -22.78 -18.78 -7.05
C ILE A 86 -22.62 -18.93 -8.57
N PHE A 87 -21.41 -18.68 -9.07
CA PHE A 87 -21.05 -18.95 -10.46
C PHE A 87 -20.51 -20.37 -10.59
N GLU A 88 -20.97 -21.12 -11.59
CA GLU A 88 -20.52 -22.48 -11.92
C GLU A 88 -20.22 -22.59 -13.42
N GLY A 89 -19.16 -23.34 -13.76
CA GLY A 89 -18.72 -23.50 -15.15
C GLY A 89 -18.31 -22.18 -15.80
N GLU A 90 -18.44 -22.10 -17.13
CA GLU A 90 -18.02 -20.93 -17.89
C GLU A 90 -19.18 -19.98 -18.16
N THR A 91 -19.12 -18.77 -17.60
CA THR A 91 -20.04 -17.69 -17.98
C THR A 91 -19.45 -16.89 -19.14
N THR A 92 -20.23 -16.69 -20.20
CA THR A 92 -19.79 -16.01 -21.43
C THR A 92 -20.70 -14.85 -21.81
N TRP A 93 -20.20 -13.93 -22.64
CA TRP A 93 -20.95 -12.80 -23.18
C TRP A 93 -20.89 -12.76 -24.71
N GLY A 94 -22.01 -12.42 -25.35
CA GLY A 94 -22.06 -12.12 -26.78
C GLY A 94 -21.32 -10.83 -27.12
N TYR A 95 -20.74 -10.77 -28.32
CA TYR A 95 -20.01 -9.59 -28.80
C TYR A 95 -20.96 -8.46 -29.23
N GLU A 96 -20.69 -7.25 -28.75
CA GLU A 96 -21.35 -5.99 -29.12
C GLU A 96 -20.38 -4.84 -28.80
N GLU A 97 -20.35 -3.77 -29.60
CA GLU A 97 -19.58 -2.56 -29.30
C GLU A 97 -20.44 -1.58 -28.50
N TRP A 98 -20.37 -1.66 -27.18
CA TRP A 98 -21.18 -0.89 -26.25
C TRP A 98 -20.40 -0.66 -24.94
N SER A 99 -20.88 0.23 -24.07
CA SER A 99 -20.12 0.65 -22.88
C SER A 99 -20.29 -0.27 -21.66
N GLY A 100 -21.16 -1.27 -21.73
CA GLY A 100 -21.45 -2.16 -20.60
C GLY A 100 -22.32 -1.51 -19.50
N PRO A 101 -22.34 -2.08 -18.29
CA PRO A 101 -21.50 -3.20 -17.82
C PRO A 101 -21.95 -4.56 -18.33
N LEU A 102 -21.03 -5.53 -18.36
CA LEU A 102 -21.33 -6.93 -18.67
C LEU A 102 -22.02 -7.66 -17.50
N LEU A 103 -21.62 -7.37 -16.27
CA LEU A 103 -22.16 -7.92 -15.01
C LEU A 103 -22.47 -6.78 -14.05
N GLN A 104 -23.63 -6.82 -13.40
CA GLN A 104 -23.99 -5.89 -12.34
C GLN A 104 -24.60 -6.66 -11.16
N ILE A 105 -24.07 -6.43 -9.96
CA ILE A 105 -24.60 -7.01 -8.72
C ILE A 105 -24.61 -5.91 -7.65
N SER A 106 -25.75 -5.72 -6.98
CA SER A 106 -25.91 -4.79 -5.86
C SER A 106 -26.82 -5.38 -4.77
N GLY A 107 -26.77 -4.80 -3.56
CA GLY A 107 -27.64 -5.20 -2.46
C GLY A 107 -26.94 -5.24 -1.10
N THR A 108 -27.68 -5.63 -0.07
CA THR A 108 -27.17 -5.72 1.31
C THR A 108 -26.99 -7.18 1.73
N GLY A 109 -25.87 -7.49 2.39
CA GLY A 109 -25.60 -8.85 2.88
C GLY A 109 -25.35 -9.87 1.76
N ILE A 110 -25.04 -9.42 0.54
CA ILE A 110 -24.90 -10.29 -0.62
C ILE A 110 -23.62 -11.11 -0.50
N THR A 111 -23.72 -12.41 -0.76
CA THR A 111 -22.57 -13.32 -0.79
C THR A 111 -22.36 -13.84 -2.21
N ILE A 112 -21.25 -13.49 -2.85
CA ILE A 112 -20.92 -13.86 -4.23
C ILE A 112 -19.74 -14.84 -4.23
N LYS A 113 -19.87 -15.98 -4.92
CA LYS A 113 -18.85 -17.04 -4.93
C LYS A 113 -18.59 -17.60 -6.33
N GLY A 114 -17.32 -17.89 -6.63
CA GLY A 114 -16.95 -18.81 -7.71
C GLY A 114 -16.90 -20.25 -7.20
N ALA A 115 -17.64 -21.15 -7.83
CA ALA A 115 -17.45 -22.58 -7.57
C ALA A 115 -16.11 -23.07 -8.14
N SER A 116 -15.62 -24.22 -7.67
CA SER A 116 -14.39 -24.81 -8.19
C SER A 116 -14.47 -25.01 -9.72
N GLY A 117 -13.51 -24.42 -10.45
CA GLY A 117 -13.46 -24.46 -11.91
C GLY A 117 -14.44 -23.52 -12.61
N ALA A 118 -15.13 -22.63 -11.89
CA ALA A 118 -15.90 -21.56 -12.48
C ALA A 118 -14.98 -20.44 -12.96
N TYR A 119 -15.26 -19.90 -14.15
CA TYR A 119 -14.58 -18.70 -14.65
C TYR A 119 -15.52 -17.89 -15.53
N LEU A 120 -15.35 -16.57 -15.49
CA LEU A 120 -16.15 -15.59 -16.20
C LEU A 120 -15.30 -15.05 -17.35
N ASN A 121 -15.64 -15.44 -18.59
CA ASN A 121 -14.83 -15.16 -19.77
C ASN A 121 -15.67 -14.39 -20.81
N PRO A 122 -15.62 -13.05 -20.80
CA PRO A 122 -16.16 -12.23 -21.87
C PRO A 122 -15.33 -12.26 -23.16
N ASP A 123 -14.24 -13.03 -23.30
CA ASP A 123 -13.46 -13.15 -24.54
C ASP A 123 -13.07 -11.76 -25.12
N GLY A 124 -12.35 -10.98 -24.30
CA GLY A 124 -12.00 -9.57 -24.54
C GLY A 124 -11.18 -9.31 -25.78
N ALA A 125 -10.45 -10.30 -26.30
CA ALA A 125 -9.69 -10.22 -27.54
C ALA A 125 -10.53 -9.81 -28.76
N ARG A 126 -11.86 -9.99 -28.69
CA ARG A 126 -12.78 -9.51 -29.73
C ARG A 126 -12.87 -7.98 -29.81
N TRP A 127 -12.53 -7.26 -28.73
CA TRP A 127 -12.54 -5.80 -28.66
C TRP A 127 -11.14 -5.17 -28.65
N TRP A 128 -10.12 -5.90 -28.19
CA TRP A 128 -8.78 -5.37 -28.03
C TRP A 128 -8.20 -4.86 -29.37
N ASP A 129 -7.86 -3.58 -29.38
CA ASP A 129 -7.36 -2.84 -30.54
C ASP A 129 -6.13 -1.97 -30.19
N GLY A 130 -5.58 -2.13 -28.98
CA GLY A 130 -4.47 -1.35 -28.44
C GLY A 130 -4.85 0.02 -27.90
N GLU A 131 -6.11 0.46 -28.04
CA GLU A 131 -6.56 1.81 -27.67
C GLU A 131 -7.39 1.82 -26.36
N GLY A 132 -7.84 0.65 -25.89
CA GLY A 132 -8.55 0.52 -24.61
C GLY A 132 -9.78 1.43 -24.54
N SER A 133 -9.92 2.19 -23.46
CA SER A 133 -10.97 3.21 -23.30
C SER A 133 -10.59 4.59 -23.84
N ASN A 134 -9.38 4.76 -24.40
CA ASN A 134 -8.89 6.04 -24.92
C ASN A 134 -9.33 6.30 -26.38
N GLY A 135 -9.75 5.26 -27.10
CA GLY A 135 -10.15 5.35 -28.49
C GLY A 135 -10.57 4.00 -29.08
N GLY A 136 -10.63 3.93 -30.40
CA GLY A 136 -10.96 2.70 -31.14
C GLY A 136 -12.44 2.30 -31.05
N VAL A 137 -12.71 0.99 -30.94
CA VAL A 137 -14.08 0.47 -30.77
C VAL A 137 -14.57 0.72 -29.34
N THR A 138 -15.88 0.90 -29.16
CA THR A 138 -16.47 0.99 -27.82
C THR A 138 -16.41 -0.37 -27.13
N LYS A 139 -15.85 -0.41 -25.92
CA LYS A 139 -15.61 -1.64 -25.17
C LYS A 139 -16.42 -1.64 -23.87
N PRO A 140 -17.08 -2.75 -23.51
CA PRO A 140 -17.91 -2.77 -22.33
C PRO A 140 -17.08 -2.94 -21.07
N LYS A 141 -17.36 -2.13 -20.04
CA LYS A 141 -16.85 -2.40 -18.68
C LYS A 141 -17.34 -3.77 -18.21
N PHE A 142 -16.55 -4.48 -17.42
CA PHE A 142 -16.90 -5.85 -17.05
C PHE A 142 -17.88 -5.91 -15.88
N PHE A 143 -17.43 -5.74 -14.64
CA PHE A 143 -18.24 -5.97 -13.43
C PHE A 143 -18.46 -4.69 -12.64
N TYR A 144 -19.72 -4.29 -12.50
CA TYR A 144 -20.16 -3.28 -11.54
C TYR A 144 -20.53 -3.95 -10.22
N ALA A 145 -19.60 -3.87 -9.27
CA ALA A 145 -19.80 -4.15 -7.86
C ALA A 145 -20.23 -2.84 -7.18
N HIS A 146 -21.44 -2.38 -7.51
CA HIS A 146 -21.96 -1.10 -7.04
C HIS A 146 -22.98 -1.32 -5.93
N ASP A 147 -23.02 -0.41 -4.96
CA ASP A 147 -24.01 -0.43 -3.87
C ASP A 147 -24.08 -1.80 -3.15
N LEU A 148 -22.92 -2.44 -2.97
CA LEU A 148 -22.77 -3.66 -2.19
C LEU A 148 -22.45 -3.28 -0.74
N ILE A 149 -23.44 -3.49 0.13
CA ILE A 149 -23.37 -3.10 1.54
C ILE A 149 -23.22 -4.35 2.40
N SER A 150 -22.24 -4.36 3.31
CA SER A 150 -21.97 -5.51 4.21
C SER A 150 -21.92 -6.85 3.45
N SER A 151 -21.24 -6.86 2.30
CA SER A 151 -21.30 -7.94 1.31
C SER A 151 -19.93 -8.57 1.09
N THR A 152 -19.92 -9.77 0.50
CA THR A 152 -18.69 -10.54 0.28
C THR A 152 -18.60 -11.10 -1.14
N ILE A 153 -17.39 -11.15 -1.67
CA ILE A 153 -17.03 -11.80 -2.94
C ILE A 153 -15.86 -12.75 -2.67
N THR A 154 -15.95 -14.01 -3.06
CA THR A 154 -14.91 -15.01 -2.81
C THR A 154 -14.64 -15.88 -4.03
N ASP A 155 -13.36 -16.13 -4.33
CA ASP A 155 -12.91 -17.10 -5.34
C ASP A 155 -13.49 -16.86 -6.75
N LEU A 156 -13.76 -15.60 -7.13
CA LEU A 156 -14.13 -15.30 -8.52
C LEU A 156 -12.90 -15.34 -9.42
N TYR A 157 -13.02 -16.03 -10.55
CA TYR A 157 -12.01 -16.03 -11.61
C TYR A 157 -12.59 -15.30 -12.84
N ILE A 158 -11.97 -14.19 -13.21
CA ILE A 158 -12.33 -13.36 -14.36
C ILE A 158 -11.22 -13.48 -15.40
N GLU A 159 -11.58 -13.69 -16.66
CA GLU A 159 -10.62 -13.91 -17.74
C GLU A 159 -10.88 -13.00 -18.93
N ASN A 160 -9.84 -12.36 -19.46
CA ASN A 160 -9.85 -11.57 -20.70
C ASN A 160 -10.96 -10.51 -20.74
N THR A 161 -10.95 -9.55 -19.81
CA THR A 161 -11.91 -8.43 -19.83
C THR A 161 -11.66 -7.50 -21.03
N PRO A 162 -12.72 -6.94 -21.67
CA PRO A 162 -12.54 -6.04 -22.80
C PRO A 162 -11.77 -4.75 -22.46
N VAL A 163 -12.02 -4.21 -21.25
CA VAL A 163 -11.36 -3.07 -20.61
C VAL A 163 -11.34 -3.32 -19.09
N GLN A 164 -11.69 -2.34 -18.23
CA GLN A 164 -11.63 -2.45 -16.78
C GLN A 164 -12.48 -3.61 -16.24
N ALA A 165 -11.90 -4.34 -15.27
CA ALA A 165 -12.48 -5.55 -14.72
C ALA A 165 -13.53 -5.26 -13.64
N VAL A 166 -13.13 -4.74 -12.48
CA VAL A 166 -14.05 -4.54 -11.34
C VAL A 166 -14.17 -3.07 -10.98
N SER A 167 -15.35 -2.50 -11.18
CA SER A 167 -15.71 -1.17 -10.69
C SER A 167 -16.42 -1.29 -9.36
N ILE A 168 -15.80 -0.76 -8.29
CA ILE A 168 -16.31 -0.71 -6.93
C ILE A 168 -16.77 0.73 -6.66
N ASN A 169 -18.07 0.91 -6.45
CA ASN A 169 -18.65 2.23 -6.23
C ASN A 169 -19.85 2.19 -5.26
N GLY A 170 -19.97 3.19 -4.38
CA GLY A 170 -21.09 3.24 -3.42
C GLY A 170 -21.09 2.10 -2.41
N CYS A 171 -19.98 1.40 -2.22
CA CYS A 171 -19.90 0.24 -1.32
C CYS A 171 -19.59 0.68 0.11
N ASP A 172 -20.14 -0.04 1.09
CA ASP A 172 -19.82 0.10 2.51
C ASP A 172 -19.73 -1.29 3.16
N GLY A 173 -18.53 -1.70 3.57
CA GLY A 173 -18.29 -3.02 4.15
C GLY A 173 -18.28 -4.14 3.11
N LEU A 174 -17.60 -3.93 1.98
CA LEU A 174 -17.39 -4.95 0.95
C LEU A 174 -16.05 -5.67 1.21
N THR A 175 -16.10 -7.00 1.33
CA THR A 175 -14.89 -7.84 1.38
C THR A 175 -14.74 -8.70 0.13
N ILE A 176 -13.59 -8.64 -0.52
CA ILE A 176 -13.20 -9.46 -1.67
C ILE A 176 -12.01 -10.33 -1.26
N THR A 177 -12.13 -11.65 -1.44
CA THR A 177 -11.09 -12.62 -1.06
C THR A 177 -10.77 -13.54 -2.21
N ASP A 178 -9.47 -13.72 -2.48
CA ASP A 178 -8.90 -14.70 -3.40
C ASP A 178 -9.46 -14.60 -4.84
N MET A 179 -9.79 -13.39 -5.28
CA MET A 179 -10.22 -13.14 -6.67
C MET A 179 -9.02 -13.20 -7.62
N THR A 180 -9.19 -13.84 -8.77
CA THR A 180 -8.22 -13.82 -9.87
C THR A 180 -8.77 -13.05 -11.07
N ILE A 181 -8.00 -12.11 -11.59
CA ILE A 181 -8.27 -11.38 -12.84
C ILE A 181 -7.10 -11.69 -13.78
N ASN A 182 -7.35 -12.52 -14.79
CA ASN A 182 -6.33 -12.92 -15.75
C ASN A 182 -6.62 -12.34 -17.14
N ASN A 183 -5.87 -11.30 -17.49
CA ASN A 183 -5.85 -10.65 -18.79
C ASN A 183 -4.49 -10.80 -19.48
N GLU A 184 -3.64 -11.79 -19.13
CA GLU A 184 -2.29 -11.95 -19.72
C GLU A 184 -2.30 -12.04 -21.25
N ALA A 185 -3.37 -12.60 -21.84
CA ALA A 185 -3.51 -12.65 -23.29
C ALA A 185 -3.50 -11.25 -23.94
N GLY A 186 -3.94 -10.22 -23.20
CA GLY A 186 -3.94 -8.82 -23.60
C GLY A 186 -2.55 -8.28 -23.94
N ASP A 187 -1.49 -8.79 -23.30
CA ASP A 187 -0.10 -8.33 -23.52
C ASP A 187 0.31 -8.46 -25.00
N THR A 188 -0.18 -9.50 -25.68
CA THR A 188 0.15 -9.79 -27.08
C THR A 188 -1.00 -9.54 -28.05
N ALA A 189 -2.23 -9.42 -27.53
CA ALA A 189 -3.44 -9.24 -28.32
C ALA A 189 -3.98 -7.80 -28.30
N GLY A 190 -3.29 -6.85 -27.67
CA GLY A 190 -3.65 -5.42 -27.68
C GLY A 190 -4.61 -5.01 -26.57
N GLY A 191 -4.59 -5.70 -25.43
CA GLY A 191 -5.30 -5.29 -24.22
C GLY A 191 -4.75 -3.96 -23.71
N HIS A 192 -5.64 -3.05 -23.32
CA HIS A 192 -5.30 -1.73 -22.81
C HIS A 192 -6.45 -1.20 -21.93
N ASN A 193 -6.12 -0.46 -20.86
CA ASN A 193 -7.07 -0.05 -19.82
C ASN A 193 -7.86 -1.23 -19.24
N THR A 194 -7.13 -2.31 -18.93
CA THR A 194 -7.65 -3.55 -18.35
C THR A 194 -7.46 -3.58 -16.84
N ASP A 195 -7.75 -2.46 -16.18
CA ASP A 195 -7.61 -2.23 -14.74
C ASP A 195 -8.23 -3.36 -13.92
N GLY A 196 -7.56 -3.78 -12.84
CA GLY A 196 -8.05 -4.84 -11.95
C GLY A 196 -9.23 -4.35 -11.11
N PHE A 197 -8.94 -3.43 -10.18
CA PHE A 197 -9.94 -2.85 -9.28
C PHE A 197 -9.95 -1.32 -9.35
N ASP A 198 -11.03 -0.75 -9.89
CA ASP A 198 -11.30 0.68 -9.85
C ASP A 198 -12.21 1.00 -8.67
N ILE A 199 -11.70 1.76 -7.69
CA ILE A 199 -12.44 2.11 -6.48
C ILE A 199 -12.79 3.59 -6.49
N GLY A 200 -14.05 3.91 -6.21
CA GLY A 200 -14.54 5.28 -6.03
C GLY A 200 -15.69 5.31 -5.04
N SER A 201 -15.86 6.42 -4.32
CA SER A 201 -17.00 6.73 -3.45
C SER A 201 -17.46 5.53 -2.61
N SER A 202 -16.50 4.86 -1.98
CA SER A 202 -16.73 3.66 -1.18
C SER A 202 -16.06 3.78 0.17
N THR A 203 -16.54 3.04 1.16
CA THR A 203 -16.00 3.01 2.52
C THR A 203 -15.81 1.56 2.97
N ASN A 204 -14.80 1.29 3.80
CA ASN A 204 -14.60 -0.02 4.41
C ASN A 204 -14.56 -1.16 3.37
N VAL A 205 -13.70 -1.01 2.36
CA VAL A 205 -13.49 -2.00 1.30
C VAL A 205 -12.21 -2.77 1.59
N VAL A 206 -12.32 -4.09 1.69
CA VAL A 206 -11.19 -4.98 1.97
C VAL A 206 -11.00 -5.95 0.82
N ILE A 207 -9.84 -5.92 0.18
CA ILE A 207 -9.45 -6.83 -0.90
C ILE A 207 -8.22 -7.61 -0.43
N THR A 208 -8.31 -8.94 -0.46
CA THR A 208 -7.28 -9.84 0.10
C THR A 208 -6.98 -10.98 -0.85
N GLY A 209 -5.70 -11.32 -1.02
CA GLY A 209 -5.30 -12.50 -1.81
C GLY A 209 -5.56 -12.39 -3.32
N ALA A 210 -5.77 -11.17 -3.83
CA ALA A 210 -6.09 -10.97 -5.24
C ALA A 210 -4.88 -11.28 -6.15
N ASN A 211 -5.14 -11.95 -7.28
CA ASN A 211 -4.14 -12.19 -8.32
C ASN A 211 -4.56 -11.48 -9.60
N VAL A 212 -3.83 -10.44 -10.00
CA VAL A 212 -4.16 -9.59 -11.15
C VAL A 212 -3.03 -9.63 -12.17
N TYR A 213 -3.37 -10.02 -13.39
CA TYR A 213 -2.47 -10.03 -14.54
C TYR A 213 -3.11 -9.20 -15.64
N ASN A 214 -2.57 -8.01 -15.94
CA ASN A 214 -3.25 -7.06 -16.82
C ASN A 214 -2.29 -6.05 -17.48
N GLN A 215 -2.85 -5.03 -18.13
CA GLN A 215 -2.12 -4.01 -18.91
C GLN A 215 -2.37 -2.58 -18.38
N ASP A 216 -2.97 -2.44 -17.19
CA ASP A 216 -3.17 -1.14 -16.53
C ASP A 216 -3.11 -1.30 -15.01
N ASP A 217 -3.67 -0.37 -14.22
CA ASP A 217 -3.58 -0.41 -12.76
C ASP A 217 -4.08 -1.75 -12.18
N CYS A 218 -3.32 -2.32 -11.24
CA CYS A 218 -3.77 -3.49 -10.49
C CYS A 218 -4.94 -3.09 -9.58
N VAL A 219 -4.77 -1.92 -8.94
CA VAL A 219 -5.78 -1.21 -8.16
C VAL A 219 -5.62 0.27 -8.44
N ALA A 220 -6.72 0.97 -8.67
CA ALA A 220 -6.80 2.42 -8.78
C ALA A 220 -7.84 2.96 -7.78
N VAL A 221 -7.37 3.58 -6.70
CA VAL A 221 -8.25 4.24 -5.71
C VAL A 221 -8.48 5.70 -6.10
N ASN A 222 -9.56 5.97 -6.81
CA ASN A 222 -9.92 7.31 -7.28
C ASN A 222 -10.52 8.19 -6.17
N SER A 223 -11.31 7.58 -5.29
CA SER A 223 -11.82 8.16 -4.04
C SER A 223 -12.32 7.08 -3.09
N GLY A 224 -12.45 7.41 -1.81
CA GLY A 224 -13.00 6.54 -0.77
C GLY A 224 -12.22 6.57 0.54
N THR A 225 -12.77 5.89 1.54
CA THR A 225 -12.23 5.86 2.90
C THR A 225 -12.10 4.43 3.43
N ASP A 226 -11.10 4.16 4.27
CA ASP A 226 -10.91 2.83 4.89
C ASP A 226 -10.82 1.71 3.85
N ILE A 227 -9.87 1.83 2.93
CA ILE A 227 -9.65 0.86 1.85
C ILE A 227 -8.39 0.05 2.15
N THR A 228 -8.49 -1.27 2.11
CA THR A 228 -7.34 -2.16 2.30
C THR A 228 -7.19 -3.09 1.10
N PHE A 229 -5.99 -3.14 0.53
CA PHE A 229 -5.59 -4.16 -0.44
C PHE A 229 -4.37 -4.91 0.12
N SER A 230 -4.47 -6.22 0.30
CA SER A 230 -3.36 -6.98 0.89
C SER A 230 -3.18 -8.40 0.39
N GLY A 231 -1.96 -8.94 0.52
CA GLY A 231 -1.66 -10.31 0.08
C GLY A 231 -1.79 -10.49 -1.43
N GLY A 232 -1.75 -9.41 -2.21
CA GLY A 232 -2.03 -9.44 -3.64
C GLY A 232 -0.80 -9.64 -4.51
N VAL A 233 -0.99 -10.24 -5.68
CA VAL A 233 0.00 -10.32 -6.76
C VAL A 233 -0.50 -9.49 -7.94
N CYS A 234 0.32 -8.53 -8.36
CA CYS A 234 0.05 -7.66 -9.50
C CYS A 234 1.14 -7.87 -10.56
N SER A 235 0.75 -8.27 -11.78
CA SER A 235 1.70 -8.56 -12.86
C SER A 235 1.29 -7.93 -14.20
N GLY A 236 2.27 -7.41 -14.94
CA GLY A 236 2.08 -6.87 -16.30
C GLY A 236 1.63 -5.41 -16.34
N GLY A 237 0.83 -4.98 -15.36
CA GLY A 237 0.10 -3.72 -15.36
C GLY A 237 0.88 -2.48 -14.90
N HIS A 238 0.17 -1.54 -14.29
CA HIS A 238 0.67 -0.22 -13.88
C HIS A 238 0.84 -0.04 -12.37
N GLY A 239 0.78 -1.13 -11.61
CA GLY A 239 1.12 -1.17 -10.18
C GLY A 239 -0.06 -0.87 -9.25
N LEU A 240 0.27 -0.48 -8.02
CA LEU A 240 -0.67 -0.14 -6.96
C LEU A 240 -0.85 1.38 -6.92
N SER A 241 -2.00 1.86 -7.38
CA SER A 241 -2.24 3.29 -7.60
C SER A 241 -3.26 3.89 -6.63
N ILE A 242 -2.90 5.00 -6.01
CA ILE A 242 -3.87 6.03 -5.63
C ILE A 242 -4.10 6.94 -6.84
N GLY A 243 -5.36 7.14 -7.19
CA GLY A 243 -5.81 8.08 -8.20
C GLY A 243 -5.99 7.51 -9.62
N SER A 244 -6.24 8.36 -10.61
CA SER A 244 -6.12 9.83 -10.48
C SER A 244 -7.16 10.42 -9.53
N VAL A 245 -6.72 11.24 -8.58
CA VAL A 245 -7.62 12.01 -7.69
C VAL A 245 -7.80 13.39 -8.29
N GLY A 246 -9.02 13.92 -8.31
CA GLY A 246 -9.37 15.18 -8.98
C GLY A 246 -10.34 14.99 -10.14
N GLY A 247 -11.05 16.05 -10.52
CA GLY A 247 -11.88 16.09 -11.73
C GLY A 247 -13.18 15.28 -11.64
N ARG A 248 -13.51 14.73 -10.47
CA ARG A 248 -14.70 13.91 -10.20
C ARG A 248 -15.63 14.60 -9.20
N SER A 249 -16.81 14.02 -9.00
CA SER A 249 -17.76 14.46 -7.96
C SER A 249 -17.23 14.23 -6.54
N ASP A 250 -16.33 13.26 -6.40
CA ASP A 250 -15.69 12.88 -5.16
C ASP A 250 -14.18 12.74 -5.43
N ASN A 251 -13.39 13.50 -4.69
CA ASN A 251 -11.93 13.63 -4.87
C ASN A 251 -11.21 13.47 -3.52
N VAL A 252 -11.81 12.71 -2.60
CA VAL A 252 -11.25 12.45 -1.27
C VAL A 252 -10.79 11.01 -1.21
N VAL A 253 -9.52 10.82 -0.88
CA VAL A 253 -8.93 9.54 -0.49
C VAL A 253 -8.46 9.69 0.95
N ASP A 254 -8.93 8.83 1.84
CA ASP A 254 -8.59 8.86 3.27
C ASP A 254 -8.37 7.43 3.77
N THR A 255 -7.27 7.19 4.50
CA THR A 255 -7.04 5.92 5.20
C THR A 255 -7.05 4.72 4.23
N VAL A 256 -6.02 4.64 3.39
CA VAL A 256 -5.84 3.54 2.44
C VAL A 256 -4.59 2.75 2.78
N THR A 257 -4.69 1.42 2.84
CA THR A 257 -3.55 0.54 3.13
C THR A 257 -3.33 -0.45 2.00
N PHE A 258 -2.13 -0.43 1.44
CA PHE A 258 -1.57 -1.52 0.64
C PHE A 258 -0.57 -2.29 1.49
N LYS A 259 -0.77 -3.60 1.65
CA LYS A 259 0.06 -4.40 2.55
C LYS A 259 0.44 -5.77 1.99
N ASN A 260 1.70 -6.19 2.15
CA ASN A 260 2.13 -7.56 1.84
C ASN A 260 1.78 -7.94 0.39
N CYS A 261 2.21 -7.13 -0.57
CA CYS A 261 1.90 -7.32 -2.00
C CYS A 261 3.17 -7.54 -2.82
N GLU A 262 3.04 -8.30 -3.89
CA GLU A 262 4.07 -8.45 -4.93
C GLU A 262 3.63 -7.69 -6.19
N VAL A 263 4.45 -6.76 -6.65
CA VAL A 263 4.26 -6.08 -7.94
C VAL A 263 5.41 -6.45 -8.86
N LYS A 264 5.10 -7.10 -9.98
CA LYS A 264 6.13 -7.59 -10.90
C LYS A 264 5.83 -7.37 -12.37
N ASN A 265 6.88 -7.28 -13.20
CA ASN A 265 6.73 -7.11 -14.65
C ASN A 265 5.81 -5.93 -15.02
N SER A 266 5.81 -4.89 -14.20
CA SER A 266 4.86 -3.78 -14.27
C SER A 266 5.54 -2.50 -14.76
N VAL A 267 4.76 -1.54 -15.21
CA VAL A 267 5.25 -0.19 -15.54
C VAL A 267 5.69 0.55 -14.28
N ASN A 268 4.88 0.48 -13.23
CA ASN A 268 5.17 1.09 -11.94
C ASN A 268 5.09 0.06 -10.82
N GLY A 269 5.81 0.31 -9.73
CA GLY A 269 5.60 -0.39 -8.46
C GLY A 269 4.44 0.23 -7.69
N ILE A 270 4.76 1.28 -6.95
CA ILE A 270 3.81 2.09 -6.17
C ILE A 270 3.56 3.42 -6.88
N ARG A 271 2.31 3.89 -6.90
CA ARG A 271 1.95 5.13 -7.60
C ARG A 271 0.91 5.98 -6.88
N ILE A 272 1.09 7.30 -6.87
CA ILE A 272 0.08 8.29 -6.45
C ILE A 272 -0.04 9.36 -7.53
N LYS A 273 -1.25 9.53 -8.08
CA LYS A 273 -1.58 10.48 -9.15
C LYS A 273 -2.61 11.51 -8.66
N ALA A 274 -2.18 12.75 -8.44
CA ALA A 274 -3.10 13.88 -8.20
C ALA A 274 -3.18 14.75 -9.46
N THR A 275 -4.41 15.01 -9.92
CA THR A 275 -4.67 15.73 -11.16
C THR A 275 -4.32 17.21 -11.03
N GLU A 276 -3.56 17.73 -11.99
CA GLU A 276 -3.18 19.15 -12.03
C GLU A 276 -4.41 20.07 -12.06
N GLY A 277 -4.39 21.11 -11.22
CA GLY A 277 -5.39 22.19 -11.22
C GLY A 277 -6.70 21.85 -10.52
N ASP A 278 -6.88 20.60 -10.11
CA ASP A 278 -8.07 20.12 -9.41
C ASP A 278 -7.98 20.31 -7.89
N THR A 279 -9.07 19.97 -7.19
CA THR A 279 -9.18 20.07 -5.73
C THR A 279 -9.69 18.78 -5.12
N GLY A 280 -9.19 18.44 -3.93
CA GLY A 280 -9.46 17.16 -3.26
C GLY A 280 -8.52 16.96 -2.08
N SER A 281 -8.32 15.71 -1.66
CA SER A 281 -7.30 15.35 -0.66
C SER A 281 -6.89 13.88 -0.78
N ILE A 282 -5.64 13.59 -0.47
CA ILE A 282 -5.10 12.25 -0.30
C ILE A 282 -4.44 12.22 1.09
N THR A 283 -5.05 11.53 2.03
CA THR A 283 -4.58 11.52 3.44
C THR A 283 -4.54 10.10 3.99
N GLY A 284 -3.55 9.81 4.85
CA GLY A 284 -3.50 8.54 5.59
C GLY A 284 -3.26 7.32 4.70
N VAL A 285 -2.48 7.47 3.63
CA VAL A 285 -2.13 6.36 2.74
C VAL A 285 -0.92 5.62 3.30
N THR A 286 -0.98 4.29 3.35
CA THR A 286 0.12 3.43 3.79
C THR A 286 0.45 2.39 2.73
N TYR A 287 1.72 2.33 2.34
CA TYR A 287 2.31 1.22 1.59
C TYR A 287 3.28 0.49 2.52
N SER A 288 3.02 -0.80 2.79
CA SER A 288 3.81 -1.59 3.73
C SER A 288 4.10 -2.99 3.20
N GLU A 289 5.31 -3.49 3.42
CA GLU A 289 5.69 -4.88 3.07
C GLU A 289 5.46 -5.17 1.56
N ILE A 290 5.92 -4.28 0.68
CA ILE A 290 5.72 -4.41 -0.77
C ILE A 290 7.00 -4.91 -1.42
N THR A 291 6.90 -5.97 -2.23
CA THR A 291 8.01 -6.49 -3.03
C THR A 291 7.85 -6.09 -4.49
N LEU A 292 8.88 -5.46 -5.05
CA LEU A 292 8.95 -5.03 -6.44
C LEU A 292 9.90 -5.93 -7.22
N ALA A 293 9.55 -6.28 -8.46
CA ALA A 293 10.43 -7.02 -9.36
C ALA A 293 10.20 -6.67 -10.83
N SER A 294 11.25 -6.44 -11.62
CA SER A 294 11.14 -6.17 -13.07
C SER A 294 10.18 -5.01 -13.39
N ILE A 295 10.37 -3.87 -12.75
CA ILE A 295 9.61 -2.64 -12.97
C ILE A 295 10.23 -1.85 -14.13
N SER A 296 9.44 -1.49 -15.13
CA SER A 296 9.98 -0.95 -16.39
C SER A 296 10.16 0.57 -16.43
N LYS A 297 9.39 1.35 -15.65
CA LYS A 297 9.49 2.82 -15.63
C LYS A 297 9.77 3.41 -14.25
N TYR A 298 8.90 3.22 -13.27
CA TYR A 298 9.01 3.91 -11.98
C TYR A 298 8.86 2.93 -10.82
N GLY A 299 9.89 2.74 -10.00
CA GLY A 299 9.76 1.94 -8.78
C GLY A 299 8.69 2.53 -7.86
N ILE A 300 8.85 3.80 -7.52
CA ILE A 300 7.87 4.62 -6.79
C ILE A 300 7.63 5.92 -7.57
N LEU A 301 6.37 6.26 -7.83
CA LEU A 301 5.97 7.53 -8.47
C LEU A 301 4.91 8.24 -7.62
N ILE A 302 5.20 9.45 -7.17
CA ILE A 302 4.24 10.32 -6.49
C ILE A 302 4.22 11.67 -7.20
N GLU A 303 3.08 12.04 -7.78
CA GLU A 303 2.98 13.23 -8.61
C GLU A 303 1.69 14.03 -8.37
N GLN A 304 1.81 15.37 -8.42
CA GLN A 304 0.70 16.33 -8.39
C GLN A 304 0.55 17.10 -9.71
N ASN A 305 1.16 16.57 -10.78
CA ASN A 305 1.14 17.16 -12.11
C ASN A 305 0.54 16.21 -13.17
N TYR A 306 -0.34 15.30 -12.75
CA TYR A 306 -0.99 14.35 -13.65
C TYR A 306 -2.05 15.04 -14.50
N ASP A 307 -2.00 14.90 -15.83
CA ASP A 307 -2.96 15.51 -16.78
C ASP A 307 -3.66 14.47 -17.69
N GLY A 308 -3.48 13.18 -17.38
CA GLY A 308 -3.77 12.06 -18.28
C GLY A 308 -2.52 11.35 -18.79
N GLY A 309 -1.33 11.87 -18.52
CA GLY A 309 -0.08 11.11 -18.58
C GLY A 309 0.89 11.48 -17.45
N ASP A 310 1.66 10.50 -16.99
CA ASP A 310 2.65 10.68 -15.92
C ASP A 310 3.65 11.80 -16.27
N LEU A 311 3.88 12.71 -15.32
CA LEU A 311 4.88 13.80 -15.33
C LEU A 311 4.74 14.82 -16.47
N LYS A 312 3.53 15.02 -17.03
CA LYS A 312 3.32 15.94 -18.16
C LYS A 312 2.90 17.36 -17.78
N GLY A 313 2.21 17.52 -16.65
CA GLY A 313 1.68 18.79 -16.19
C GLY A 313 2.66 19.64 -15.39
N THR A 314 2.17 20.73 -14.81
CA THR A 314 2.85 21.49 -13.75
C THR A 314 2.30 21.09 -12.38
N PRO A 315 3.13 20.80 -11.36
CA PRO A 315 2.61 20.41 -10.07
C PRO A 315 1.80 21.52 -9.40
N THR A 316 0.63 21.15 -8.87
CA THR A 316 -0.27 22.06 -8.15
C THR A 316 -0.60 21.54 -6.76
N SER A 317 -0.88 22.43 -5.81
CA SER A 317 -1.14 22.05 -4.41
C SER A 317 -2.64 21.86 -4.08
N GLY A 318 -3.52 21.77 -5.09
CA GLY A 318 -4.97 21.73 -4.89
C GLY A 318 -5.49 20.42 -4.26
N ILE A 319 -4.70 19.35 -4.36
CA ILE A 319 -4.97 18.03 -3.78
C ILE A 319 -3.79 17.67 -2.88
N PRO A 320 -3.78 18.11 -1.60
CA PRO A 320 -2.70 17.79 -0.68
C PRO A 320 -2.56 16.28 -0.46
N ILE A 321 -1.30 15.82 -0.38
CA ILE A 321 -0.89 14.45 -0.07
C ILE A 321 -0.25 14.47 1.32
N THR A 322 -1.00 14.10 2.35
CA THR A 322 -0.56 14.18 3.75
C THR A 322 -0.61 12.82 4.44
N ASP A 323 0.15 12.65 5.52
CA ASP A 323 0.17 11.42 6.33
C ASP A 323 0.43 10.16 5.48
N LEU A 324 1.32 10.27 4.49
CA LEU A 324 1.76 9.14 3.66
C LEU A 324 2.83 8.34 4.40
N THR A 325 2.60 7.03 4.57
CA THR A 325 3.59 6.10 5.09
C THR A 325 4.06 5.16 3.98
N VAL A 326 5.37 5.09 3.77
CA VAL A 326 6.02 4.13 2.86
C VAL A 326 7.05 3.36 3.68
N GLU A 327 6.78 2.08 3.93
CA GLU A 327 7.62 1.25 4.79
C GLU A 327 7.86 -0.16 4.26
N ASN A 328 9.05 -0.70 4.52
CA ASN A 328 9.41 -2.09 4.20
C ASN A 328 9.16 -2.43 2.72
N ILE A 329 9.70 -1.59 1.83
CA ILE A 329 9.61 -1.79 0.38
C ILE A 329 10.90 -2.46 -0.08
N SER A 330 10.80 -3.65 -0.66
CA SER A 330 11.93 -4.45 -1.14
C SER A 330 11.93 -4.49 -2.67
N GLY A 331 12.96 -3.94 -3.29
CA GLY A 331 13.09 -3.82 -4.74
C GLY A 331 14.53 -3.59 -5.20
N VAL A 332 15.51 -4.29 -4.61
CA VAL A 332 16.90 -4.24 -5.05
C VAL A 332 17.02 -4.83 -6.46
N ASP A 333 17.61 -4.07 -7.37
CA ASP A 333 17.74 -4.36 -8.80
C ASP A 333 16.39 -4.69 -9.48
N ALA A 334 15.29 -4.18 -8.91
CA ALA A 334 13.96 -4.42 -9.40
C ALA A 334 13.60 -3.51 -10.57
N VAL A 335 14.16 -2.30 -10.63
CA VAL A 335 13.81 -1.30 -11.65
C VAL A 335 14.75 -1.43 -12.86
N ALA A 336 14.21 -1.36 -14.07
CA ALA A 336 14.98 -1.38 -15.30
C ALA A 336 15.94 -0.19 -15.34
N SER A 337 17.14 -0.37 -15.89
CA SER A 337 18.17 0.68 -15.98
C SER A 337 17.78 1.91 -16.81
N SER A 338 16.69 1.81 -17.58
CA SER A 338 16.08 2.93 -18.32
C SER A 338 14.95 3.65 -17.57
N GLY A 339 14.54 3.10 -16.43
CA GLY A 339 13.55 3.66 -15.52
C GLY A 339 14.19 4.45 -14.39
N TYR A 340 13.35 4.82 -13.42
CA TYR A 340 13.72 5.59 -12.25
C TYR A 340 13.28 4.89 -10.97
N ASP A 341 14.16 4.91 -9.96
CA ASP A 341 13.92 4.21 -8.70
C ASP A 341 12.78 4.87 -7.92
N VAL A 342 12.88 6.18 -7.70
CA VAL A 342 11.88 7.00 -7.00
C VAL A 342 11.70 8.33 -7.71
N VAL A 343 10.46 8.74 -7.92
CA VAL A 343 10.09 10.03 -8.51
C VAL A 343 9.03 10.71 -7.65
N ILE A 344 9.33 11.93 -7.19
CA ILE A 344 8.42 12.74 -6.36
C ILE A 344 8.31 14.14 -6.93
N VAL A 345 7.12 14.52 -7.41
CA VAL A 345 6.83 15.83 -7.99
C VAL A 345 5.60 16.43 -7.31
N CYS A 346 5.85 17.22 -6.27
CA CYS A 346 4.82 17.86 -5.47
C CYS A 346 4.67 19.35 -5.81
N GLY A 347 3.47 19.89 -5.62
CA GLY A 347 3.25 21.33 -5.55
C GLY A 347 3.94 21.91 -4.30
N SER A 348 4.21 23.22 -4.30
CA SER A 348 5.02 23.90 -3.27
C SER A 348 4.52 23.76 -1.83
N SER A 349 3.26 23.39 -1.64
CA SER A 349 2.64 23.11 -0.34
C SER A 349 1.76 21.86 -0.42
N GLY A 350 2.02 21.00 -1.40
CA GLY A 350 1.13 19.91 -1.76
C GLY A 350 1.44 18.60 -1.05
N CYS A 351 2.60 18.47 -0.40
CA CYS A 351 3.01 17.24 0.28
C CYS A 351 3.60 17.56 1.66
N SER A 352 3.16 16.86 2.70
CA SER A 352 3.67 17.01 4.08
C SER A 352 3.41 15.77 4.93
N ASP A 353 4.09 15.68 6.07
CA ASP A 353 3.82 14.68 7.12
C ASP A 353 4.01 13.22 6.66
N TRP A 354 5.06 12.98 5.88
CA TRP A 354 5.37 11.65 5.36
C TRP A 354 6.26 10.87 6.33
N THR A 355 6.05 9.56 6.37
CA THR A 355 6.92 8.59 7.06
C THR A 355 7.55 7.68 6.03
N TRP A 356 8.87 7.51 6.10
CA TRP A 356 9.63 6.72 5.14
C TRP A 356 10.66 5.86 5.86
N SER A 357 10.57 4.53 5.73
CA SER A 357 11.48 3.62 6.44
C SER A 357 11.69 2.29 5.71
N SER A 358 12.90 1.75 5.73
CA SER A 358 13.22 0.44 5.12
C SER A 358 12.76 0.32 3.66
N VAL A 359 13.12 1.31 2.83
CA VAL A 359 12.78 1.35 1.40
C VAL A 359 14.05 1.14 0.59
N ASP A 360 14.17 -0.04 0.00
CA ASP A 360 15.31 -0.46 -0.82
C ASP A 360 14.84 -0.68 -2.27
N VAL A 361 14.76 0.39 -3.08
CA VAL A 361 14.36 0.32 -4.50
C VAL A 361 15.53 0.78 -5.37
N THR A 362 16.08 -0.12 -6.18
CA THR A 362 17.26 0.15 -7.02
C THR A 362 17.17 -0.53 -8.39
N GLY A 363 18.14 -0.24 -9.24
CA GLY A 363 18.34 -0.84 -10.56
C GLY A 363 18.13 0.18 -11.69
N GLY A 364 17.25 1.15 -11.45
CA GLY A 364 17.00 2.28 -12.32
C GLY A 364 18.01 3.42 -12.08
N THR A 365 17.57 4.62 -12.44
CA THR A 365 18.35 5.85 -12.29
C THR A 365 17.68 6.83 -11.34
N THR A 366 18.46 7.76 -10.80
CA THR A 366 17.97 8.90 -10.03
C THR A 366 17.23 9.87 -10.94
N TYR A 367 16.07 10.38 -10.50
CA TYR A 367 15.29 11.36 -11.27
C TYR A 367 15.61 12.78 -10.81
N SER A 368 16.29 13.56 -11.65
CA SER A 368 16.71 14.94 -11.31
C SER A 368 15.58 15.97 -11.32
N GLY A 369 14.37 15.57 -11.74
CA GLY A 369 13.20 16.44 -11.85
C GLY A 369 12.28 16.36 -10.64
N CYS A 370 12.71 15.82 -9.51
CA CYS A 370 11.89 15.84 -8.30
C CYS A 370 11.65 17.28 -7.83
N GLU A 371 10.46 17.56 -7.32
CA GLU A 371 10.05 18.89 -6.89
C GLU A 371 9.33 18.84 -5.54
N ASN A 372 9.69 19.76 -4.63
CA ASN A 372 9.05 19.97 -3.33
C ASN A 372 8.88 18.68 -2.50
N VAL A 373 9.92 17.82 -2.50
CA VAL A 373 9.95 16.60 -1.68
C VAL A 373 9.86 16.98 -0.19
N PRO A 374 8.91 16.44 0.57
CA PRO A 374 8.75 16.79 1.98
C PRO A 374 9.86 16.17 2.84
N SER A 375 10.13 16.78 3.99
CA SER A 375 10.86 16.11 5.08
C SER A 375 10.10 14.88 5.55
N VAL A 376 10.80 13.79 5.86
CA VAL A 376 10.19 12.53 6.30
C VAL A 376 10.54 12.18 7.74
N ALA A 377 9.56 11.64 8.48
CA ALA A 377 9.79 11.00 9.76
C ALA A 377 10.29 9.55 9.56
N SER A 378 11.13 9.06 10.48
CA SER A 378 11.66 7.69 10.48
C SER A 378 11.22 6.92 11.73
N TRP A 379 10.71 5.69 11.57
CA TRP A 379 10.46 4.77 12.67
C TRP A 379 11.64 3.80 12.82
N PHE A 380 12.49 4.00 13.83
CA PHE A 380 13.60 3.07 14.13
C PHE A 380 13.12 1.96 15.07
N GLY A 381 12.59 0.88 14.49
CA GLY A 381 12.21 -0.34 15.22
C GLY A 381 13.28 -1.44 15.26
N GLU A 382 14.37 -1.32 14.50
CA GLU A 382 15.40 -2.36 14.42
C GLU A 382 16.79 -1.75 14.23
N VAL A 383 17.78 -2.25 14.97
CA VAL A 383 19.18 -1.81 14.87
C VAL A 383 19.71 -2.25 13.50
N ASP A 384 19.70 -1.34 12.54
CA ASP A 384 20.23 -1.57 11.21
C ASP A 384 21.75 -1.85 11.30
N SER A 385 22.12 -3.10 11.06
CA SER A 385 23.52 -3.55 11.02
C SER A 385 24.27 -3.06 9.78
N ARG A 386 23.64 -2.27 8.89
CA ARG A 386 24.27 -1.71 7.69
C ARG A 386 25.22 -0.52 7.97
N GLY A 387 25.29 -0.03 9.21
CA GLY A 387 26.30 0.96 9.64
C GLY A 387 27.71 0.41 9.89
N PHE A 388 27.91 -0.91 9.91
CA PHE A 388 29.21 -1.54 10.25
C PHE A 388 30.08 -1.81 9.02
N ILE A 389 30.41 -0.78 8.24
CA ILE A 389 31.16 -0.99 6.98
C ILE A 389 32.66 -1.30 7.21
N HIS A 390 33.21 -1.21 8.43
CA HIS A 390 34.68 -1.35 8.61
C HIS A 390 35.21 -2.22 9.74
N ILE A 391 34.47 -3.16 10.33
CA ILE A 391 35.08 -4.00 11.39
C ILE A 391 34.60 -5.45 11.35
N GLY A 392 35.19 -6.25 10.47
CA GLY A 392 34.99 -7.71 10.42
C GLY A 392 35.29 -8.44 11.73
N VAL A 393 36.06 -7.81 12.63
CA VAL A 393 36.40 -8.33 13.96
C VAL A 393 35.27 -8.10 14.99
N ILE A 394 34.46 -7.04 14.86
CA ILE A 394 33.48 -6.65 15.88
C ILE A 394 32.07 -7.19 15.57
N LYS A 395 31.79 -7.52 14.30
CA LYS A 395 30.49 -8.05 13.86
C LYS A 395 29.99 -9.26 14.68
N PRO A 396 30.81 -10.29 14.99
CA PRO A 396 30.35 -11.42 15.81
C PRO A 396 30.00 -10.99 17.24
N HIS A 397 30.79 -10.10 17.84
CA HIS A 397 30.59 -9.63 19.21
C HIS A 397 29.34 -8.76 19.36
N VAL A 398 29.01 -7.96 18.35
CA VAL A 398 27.76 -7.19 18.32
C VAL A 398 26.56 -8.12 18.16
N SER A 399 26.63 -9.13 17.27
CA SER A 399 25.54 -10.11 17.12
C SER A 399 25.32 -11.00 18.36
N GLU A 400 26.36 -11.21 19.16
CA GLU A 400 26.31 -11.99 20.41
C GLU A 400 25.95 -11.14 21.64
N GLY A 401 25.76 -9.82 21.49
CA GLY A 401 25.36 -8.92 22.59
C GLY A 401 26.48 -8.56 23.57
N HIS A 402 27.75 -8.62 23.15
CA HIS A 402 28.91 -8.31 23.98
C HIS A 402 29.19 -6.79 24.08
N TYR A 403 28.19 -6.03 24.50
CA TYR A 403 28.29 -4.58 24.70
C TYR A 403 27.30 -4.08 25.77
N ASP A 404 27.63 -2.96 26.40
CA ASP A 404 26.73 -2.19 27.26
C ASP A 404 26.27 -0.91 26.53
N LEU A 405 25.00 -0.55 26.65
CA LEU A 405 24.49 0.75 26.21
C LEU A 405 24.50 1.69 27.41
N VAL A 406 25.28 2.76 27.36
CA VAL A 406 25.46 3.68 28.47
C VAL A 406 24.75 4.99 28.16
N GLY A 407 23.82 5.40 29.02
CA GLY A 407 23.12 6.68 28.91
C GLY A 407 24.00 7.88 29.26
N PRO A 408 23.50 9.11 29.06
CA PRO A 408 24.26 10.33 29.36
C PRO A 408 24.48 10.55 30.87
N ASP A 409 23.71 9.83 31.69
CA ASP A 409 23.83 9.71 33.15
C ASP A 409 24.92 8.71 33.59
N GLY A 410 25.47 7.92 32.66
CA GLY A 410 26.42 6.84 32.95
C GLY A 410 25.77 5.51 33.30
N ASP A 411 24.44 5.41 33.23
CA ASP A 411 23.70 4.19 33.56
C ASP A 411 23.62 3.23 32.38
N ILE A 412 23.80 1.93 32.64
CA ILE A 412 23.61 0.88 31.64
C ILE A 412 22.11 0.71 31.35
N LYS A 413 21.73 0.85 30.08
CA LYS A 413 20.37 0.65 29.58
C LYS A 413 20.21 -0.78 29.09
N ILE A 414 19.34 -1.53 29.75
CA ILE A 414 19.05 -2.93 29.43
C ILE A 414 18.09 -2.98 28.25
N ILE A 415 18.45 -3.71 27.19
CA ILE A 415 17.69 -3.83 25.93
C ILE A 415 16.23 -4.25 26.17
N SER A 416 15.96 -5.10 27.16
CA SER A 416 14.61 -5.60 27.46
C SER A 416 13.63 -4.56 28.04
N ILE A 417 14.10 -3.37 28.43
CA ILE A 417 13.26 -2.28 28.97
C ILE A 417 13.44 -0.97 28.18
N TRP A 418 14.06 -1.04 27.00
CA TRP A 418 14.43 0.11 26.17
C TRP A 418 13.24 1.07 25.94
N GLU A 419 12.06 0.54 25.61
CA GLU A 419 10.82 1.29 25.36
C GLU A 419 10.36 2.16 26.55
N HIS A 420 10.83 1.88 27.76
CA HIS A 420 10.36 2.55 28.98
C HIS A 420 11.39 3.53 29.58
N VAL A 421 12.63 3.53 29.08
CA VAL A 421 13.76 4.26 29.70
C VAL A 421 14.40 5.28 28.76
N VAL A 422 14.22 5.14 27.45
CA VAL A 422 14.77 6.04 26.45
C VAL A 422 13.70 7.03 25.97
N VAL A 423 13.95 8.32 26.22
CA VAL A 423 13.14 9.44 25.71
C VAL A 423 13.87 10.13 24.56
N LEU A 424 13.12 10.74 23.65
CA LEU A 424 13.67 11.44 22.49
C LEU A 424 14.70 12.51 22.92
N GLY A 425 15.85 12.56 22.22
CA GLY A 425 16.91 13.56 22.43
C GLY A 425 18.04 13.18 23.39
N ILE A 426 18.16 11.92 23.82
CA ILE A 426 19.29 11.46 24.67
C ILE A 426 20.43 10.85 23.85
N SER A 427 21.67 11.07 24.29
CA SER A 427 22.87 10.44 23.72
C SER A 427 23.15 9.12 24.44
N ILE A 428 23.24 8.03 23.68
CA ILE A 428 23.59 6.70 24.20
C ILE A 428 24.94 6.29 23.60
N THR A 429 25.85 5.80 24.44
CA THR A 429 27.17 5.34 24.03
C THR A 429 27.23 3.81 24.12
N LEU A 430 27.69 3.15 23.06
CA LEU A 430 27.91 1.71 23.05
C LEU A 430 29.33 1.39 23.57
N HIS A 431 29.41 0.67 24.69
CA HIS A 431 30.65 0.20 25.29
C HIS A 431 30.85 -1.27 24.99
N MET A 432 31.77 -1.60 24.10
CA MET A 432 32.14 -2.99 23.81
C MET A 432 32.77 -3.65 25.04
N TRP A 433 32.40 -4.89 25.32
CA TRP A 433 33.13 -5.71 26.27
C TRP A 433 34.55 -5.99 25.77
N PRO A 434 35.53 -6.28 26.65
CA PRO A 434 36.90 -6.59 26.25
C PRO A 434 36.92 -7.77 25.26
N LEU A 435 37.53 -7.56 24.09
CA LEU A 435 37.73 -8.62 23.11
C LEU A 435 38.74 -9.64 23.68
N PRO A 436 38.48 -10.95 23.61
CA PRO A 436 39.46 -11.94 24.02
C PRO A 436 40.71 -11.87 23.13
N GLU A 437 41.90 -11.94 23.73
CA GLU A 437 43.16 -12.05 22.97
C GLU A 437 43.13 -13.31 22.10
N GLN A 438 43.47 -13.18 20.83
CA GLN A 438 43.62 -14.34 19.95
C GLN A 438 44.75 -15.22 20.47
N THR A 439 44.45 -16.48 20.74
CA THR A 439 45.45 -17.46 21.18
C THR A 439 46.25 -17.96 19.97
N GLU A 440 47.54 -18.25 20.15
CA GLU A 440 48.43 -18.74 19.08
C GLU A 440 47.89 -19.99 18.35
N GLU A 441 46.97 -20.76 18.96
CA GLU A 441 46.27 -21.88 18.33
C GLU A 441 45.32 -21.46 17.19
N GLN A 442 44.62 -20.32 17.31
CA GLN A 442 43.67 -19.85 16.30
C GLN A 442 44.37 -19.28 15.04
N GLY A 443 45.57 -18.72 15.21
CA GLY A 443 46.37 -18.23 14.08
C GLY A 443 46.94 -19.36 13.19
N LEU A 444 47.15 -20.54 13.77
CA LEU A 444 47.65 -21.73 13.05
C LEU A 444 46.55 -22.41 12.22
N GLU A 445 45.32 -22.46 12.73
CA GLU A 445 44.17 -23.02 11.97
C GLU A 445 43.81 -22.17 10.75
N ASP A 446 43.92 -20.84 10.86
CA ASP A 446 43.65 -19.93 9.75
C ASP A 446 44.75 -19.96 8.66
N GLU A 447 46.01 -20.21 9.01
CA GLU A 447 47.07 -20.46 8.03
C GLU A 447 46.91 -21.83 7.33
N GLU A 448 46.51 -22.86 8.06
CA GLU A 448 46.32 -24.20 7.50
C GLU A 448 45.11 -24.25 6.54
N ARG A 449 44.04 -23.52 6.85
CA ARG A 449 42.85 -23.35 5.99
C ARG A 449 43.13 -22.52 4.72
N LYS A 450 44.14 -21.63 4.78
CA LYS A 450 44.65 -20.90 3.60
C LYS A 450 45.52 -21.77 2.68
N ALA A 451 46.18 -22.80 3.24
CA ALA A 451 47.06 -23.71 2.52
C ALA A 451 46.32 -24.86 1.79
N THR A 452 45.13 -25.25 2.25
CA THR A 452 44.36 -26.38 1.69
C THR A 452 43.37 -26.00 0.59
N GLY A 453 43.17 -24.71 0.31
CA GLY A 453 42.38 -24.25 -0.84
C GLY A 453 40.86 -24.40 -0.69
N GLU A 454 40.34 -24.64 0.51
CA GLU A 454 38.89 -24.52 0.79
C GLU A 454 38.50 -23.06 1.05
N ALA A 455 38.64 -22.22 0.03
CA ALA A 455 37.99 -20.91 -0.01
C ALA A 455 36.77 -21.00 -0.92
N ALA A 456 35.56 -20.94 -0.33
CA ALA A 456 34.37 -20.59 -1.10
C ALA A 456 34.59 -19.18 -1.68
N ALA A 457 34.46 -19.08 -2.99
CA ALA A 457 34.86 -17.93 -3.79
C ALA A 457 34.08 -16.65 -3.44
N HIS A 458 34.79 -15.64 -2.94
CA HIS A 458 34.50 -14.23 -3.21
C HIS A 458 35.80 -13.55 -3.64
N SER A 459 36.01 -13.48 -4.95
CA SER A 459 37.05 -12.69 -5.58
C SER A 459 36.69 -11.20 -5.47
N ALA A 460 37.44 -10.45 -4.68
CA ALA A 460 37.49 -8.99 -4.78
C ALA A 460 38.18 -8.59 -6.11
N PRO A 461 37.72 -7.55 -6.83
CA PRO A 461 38.45 -7.04 -7.98
C PRO A 461 39.71 -6.29 -7.51
N GLU A 462 40.78 -6.51 -8.27
CA GLU A 462 42.12 -5.95 -8.10
C GLU A 462 42.13 -4.44 -8.38
N LEU A 463 42.39 -3.61 -7.37
CA LEU A 463 42.52 -2.16 -7.52
C LEU A 463 43.96 -1.81 -7.94
N VAL A 464 44.12 -1.40 -9.19
CA VAL A 464 45.36 -0.81 -9.73
C VAL A 464 45.54 0.59 -9.14
N VAL A 465 46.64 0.82 -8.42
CA VAL A 465 47.02 2.13 -7.86
C VAL A 465 48.04 2.80 -8.78
N PRO A 466 47.80 3.99 -9.37
CA PRO A 466 48.84 4.77 -10.02
C PRO A 466 49.72 5.48 -8.98
N GLU A 467 51.02 5.48 -9.26
CA GLU A 467 52.06 6.00 -8.37
C GLU A 467 51.92 7.50 -8.04
N GLY A 468 52.22 7.80 -6.77
CA GLY A 468 52.68 9.13 -6.37
C GLY A 468 52.19 9.57 -5.00
N PHE A 469 52.79 9.08 -3.92
CA PHE A 469 53.28 9.94 -2.84
C PHE A 469 54.24 9.19 -1.89
N PHE A 470 55.26 9.92 -1.45
CA PHE A 470 56.51 9.48 -0.82
C PHE A 470 56.37 8.76 0.52
N GLY A 471 57.30 7.82 0.77
CA GLY A 471 57.42 7.06 2.02
C GLY A 471 58.19 7.74 3.18
N PHE A 472 57.82 7.31 4.40
CA PHE A 472 58.61 6.79 5.54
C PHE A 472 59.91 7.53 6.00
N PRO A 473 60.24 7.58 7.32
CA PRO A 473 60.25 6.40 8.19
C PRO A 473 59.79 6.57 9.66
N TYR A 474 59.27 5.47 10.20
CA TYR A 474 59.11 5.23 11.63
C TYR A 474 60.39 4.59 12.17
N SER A 475 60.99 5.16 13.22
CA SER A 475 62.06 4.53 13.99
C SER A 475 61.48 3.88 15.25
N ALA A 476 61.76 2.60 15.45
CA ALA A 476 61.36 1.86 16.65
C ALA A 476 62.23 2.20 17.87
N SER A 477 61.59 2.40 19.03
CA SER A 477 62.23 2.19 20.34
C SER A 477 61.19 1.82 21.42
N THR A 478 61.26 0.56 21.84
CA THR A 478 61.07 -0.01 23.19
C THR A 478 59.93 0.49 24.12
N ALA A 479 59.05 -0.48 24.41
CA ALA A 479 58.56 -0.92 25.73
C ALA A 479 57.42 -0.15 26.43
N GLU A 480 56.41 -0.97 26.79
CA GLU A 480 55.37 -0.85 27.81
C GLU A 480 54.12 0.03 27.53
N ASP A 481 53.01 -0.71 27.41
CA ASP A 481 51.63 -0.43 27.79
C ASP A 481 50.76 0.57 27.03
N THR A 482 49.55 0.06 26.74
CA THR A 482 48.35 0.69 26.16
C THR A 482 48.40 1.02 24.67
N GLN A 483 47.91 0.10 23.85
CA GLN A 483 47.36 0.45 22.53
C GLN A 483 46.08 1.27 22.75
N SER A 484 46.21 2.59 22.81
CA SER A 484 45.08 3.49 22.57
C SER A 484 44.78 3.45 21.07
N LEU A 485 43.86 2.57 20.66
CA LEU A 485 43.20 2.74 19.37
C LEU A 485 42.28 3.96 19.51
N TYR A 486 42.68 5.09 18.95
CA TYR A 486 41.79 6.23 18.75
C TYR A 486 40.71 5.81 17.74
N LEU A 487 39.64 5.19 18.23
CA LEU A 487 38.42 5.01 17.46
C LEU A 487 37.67 6.34 17.51
N ALA A 488 37.47 6.95 16.35
CA ALA A 488 36.69 8.16 16.21
C ALA A 488 35.32 7.97 16.90
N PHE A 489 35.00 8.87 17.82
CA PHE A 489 33.69 8.96 18.45
C PHE A 489 32.63 9.19 17.37
N PHE A 490 31.89 8.15 17.02
CA PHE A 490 30.60 8.35 16.37
C PHE A 490 29.60 8.68 17.47
N ILE A 491 29.31 9.97 17.61
CA ILE A 491 28.04 10.40 18.18
C ILE A 491 27.00 9.87 17.19
N ILE A 492 26.25 8.83 17.56
CA ILE A 492 25.00 8.51 16.88
C ILE A 492 24.06 9.66 17.24
N ARG A 493 24.10 10.74 16.45
CA ARG A 493 22.95 11.60 16.32
C ARG A 493 21.95 10.79 15.52
N LEU A 494 20.87 10.37 16.18
CA LEU A 494 19.63 10.01 15.50
C LEU A 494 19.12 11.31 14.88
N ASP A 495 19.67 11.63 13.72
CA ASP A 495 19.32 12.82 12.94
C ASP A 495 18.17 12.42 12.01
N GLU A 496 17.02 13.09 12.11
CA GLU A 496 15.90 13.04 11.14
C GLU A 496 16.40 13.24 9.68
N ASN A 497 17.61 13.78 9.55
CA ASN A 497 18.30 14.07 8.31
C ASN A 497 18.81 12.84 7.54
N ILE A 498 19.02 11.65 8.12
CA ILE A 498 19.62 10.52 7.37
C ILE A 498 18.65 9.95 6.32
N GLN A 499 17.40 9.71 6.68
CA GLN A 499 16.38 9.21 5.75
C GLN A 499 15.90 10.31 4.79
N THR A 500 15.80 11.55 5.28
CA THR A 500 15.61 12.72 4.41
C THR A 500 16.74 12.83 3.37
N ALA A 501 17.99 12.56 3.76
CA ALA A 501 19.12 12.51 2.83
C ALA A 501 19.05 11.32 1.86
N GLN A 502 18.56 10.14 2.27
CA GLN A 502 18.32 9.02 1.36
C GLN A 502 17.24 9.36 0.33
N LEU A 503 16.10 9.92 0.75
CA LEU A 503 15.05 10.36 -0.16
C LEU A 503 15.54 11.42 -1.14
N ASN A 504 16.32 12.39 -0.65
CA ASN A 504 16.96 13.41 -1.49
C ASN A 504 17.99 12.82 -2.45
N ALA A 505 18.75 11.80 -2.04
CA ALA A 505 19.70 11.10 -2.90
C ALA A 505 19.00 10.33 -4.03
N PHE A 506 17.80 9.78 -3.79
CA PHE A 506 16.96 9.20 -4.85
C PHE A 506 16.41 10.24 -5.84
N CYS A 507 16.37 11.51 -5.44
CA CYS A 507 15.81 12.63 -6.21
C CYS A 507 16.86 13.63 -6.74
N ASP A 508 18.15 13.29 -6.68
CA ASP A 508 19.29 14.15 -7.08
C ASP A 508 19.25 15.57 -6.48
N MET A 509 18.75 15.71 -5.24
CA MET A 509 18.69 17.00 -4.57
C MET A 509 19.98 17.23 -3.77
N ASP A 510 20.89 18.05 -4.32
CA ASP A 510 22.11 18.49 -3.65
C ASP A 510 21.77 19.20 -2.32
N LEU A 511 22.11 18.55 -1.20
CA LEU A 511 22.02 19.15 0.13
C LEU A 511 23.13 20.21 0.29
N THR A 512 22.86 21.46 -0.11
CA THR A 512 23.65 22.59 0.39
C THR A 512 23.26 22.83 1.85
N MET A 513 24.05 22.28 2.77
CA MET A 513 23.99 22.69 4.18
C MET A 513 24.44 24.16 4.25
N ASP A 514 23.50 25.07 4.47
CA ASP A 514 23.81 26.46 4.80
C ASP A 514 24.62 26.47 6.10
N GLY A 515 25.94 26.64 5.96
CA GLY A 515 26.84 26.89 7.06
C GLY A 515 26.52 28.25 7.66
N GLU A 516 25.89 28.27 8.83
CA GLU A 516 25.90 29.44 9.70
C GLU A 516 27.36 29.80 10.00
N ALA A 517 27.81 30.90 9.40
CA ALA A 517 29.04 31.56 9.77
C ALA A 517 28.93 32.07 11.21
N VAL A 518 29.57 31.37 12.14
CA VAL A 518 29.92 31.93 13.45
C VAL A 518 31.16 32.80 13.23
N ASP A 519 30.95 34.10 13.01
CA ASP A 519 32.02 35.09 13.05
C ASP A 519 32.13 35.71 14.45
N SER A 520 33.37 35.93 14.86
CA SER A 520 33.83 36.36 16.19
C SER A 520 33.49 37.80 16.57
#